data_AF-A0A378VJT8-F1
#
_entry.id   AF-A0A378VJT8-F1
#
_cell.length_a   1.000
_cell.length_b   1.000
_cell.length_c   1.000
_cell.angle_alpha   90.00
_cell.angle_beta   90.00
_cell.angle_gamma   90.00
#
_symmetry.space_group_name_H-M   'P 1'
#
loop_
_entity.id
_entity.type
_entity.pdbx_description
1 polymer ?
#
loop_
_entity_poly.entity_id
_entity_poly.type
_entity_poly.pdbx_seq_one_letter_code
_entity_poly.pdbx_strand_id
1 'polypeptide(L)' 'MSDRLKHIWMLYRKPVLLYVVTVIIYILLDGPTTEGSRTPMPPMNAWEKILFMAAGVSGFVCRLWIILIALSEHYRDKNW' A
#
# COMPACT_ATOMS: atom_id res chain seq x y z
N MET A 1 23.16 -12.97 8.51
CA MET A 1 22.27 -11.79 8.56
C MET A 1 21.90 -11.25 7.16
N SER A 2 22.84 -11.18 6.21
CA SER A 2 22.58 -10.72 4.83
C SER A 2 21.47 -11.50 4.09
N ASP A 3 21.48 -12.83 4.14
CA ASP A 3 20.57 -13.62 3.27
C ASP A 3 19.11 -13.59 3.73
N ARG A 4 18.87 -13.54 5.04
CA ARG A 4 17.51 -13.39 5.60
C ARG A 4 16.93 -12.02 5.24
N LEU A 5 17.74 -10.96 5.29
CA LEU A 5 17.36 -9.61 4.86
C LEU A 5 17.07 -9.55 3.35
N LYS A 6 17.91 -10.16 2.52
CA LYS A 6 17.67 -10.25 1.07
C LYS A 6 16.38 -11.00 0.75
N HIS A 7 16.10 -12.10 1.45
CA HIS A 7 14.88 -12.88 1.28
C HIS A 7 13.62 -12.06 1.63
N ILE A 8 13.62 -11.43 2.81
CA ILE A 8 12.53 -10.54 3.25
C ILE A 8 12.35 -9.40 2.23
N TRP A 9 13.44 -8.75 1.84
CA TRP A 9 13.37 -7.67 0.86
C TRP A 9 12.76 -8.13 -0.47
N MET A 10 13.14 -9.31 -0.99
CA MET A 10 12.60 -9.83 -2.24
C MET A 10 11.09 -10.08 -2.17
N LEU A 11 10.58 -10.54 -1.02
CA LEU A 11 9.15 -10.72 -0.79
C LEU A 11 8.39 -9.39 -0.71
N TYR A 12 8.91 -8.44 0.06
CA TYR A 12 8.22 -7.17 0.32
C TYR A 12 8.46 -6.08 -0.74
N ARG A 13 9.43 -6.22 -1.66
CA ARG A 13 9.74 -5.22 -2.69
C ARG A 13 8.51 -4.77 -3.45
N LYS A 14 7.72 -5.71 -3.96
CA LYS A 14 6.57 -5.43 -4.82
C LYS A 14 5.46 -4.69 -4.07
N PRO A 15 4.97 -5.18 -2.92
CA PRO A 15 3.95 -4.44 -2.16
C PRO A 15 4.46 -3.11 -1.61
N VAL A 16 5.74 -2.99 -1.27
CA VAL A 16 6.34 -1.71 -0.83
C VAL A 16 6.37 -0.70 -1.98
N LEU A 17 6.82 -1.10 -3.18
CA LEU A 17 6.80 -0.22 -4.36
C LEU A 17 5.39 0.24 -4.70
N LEU A 18 4.42 -0.68 -4.70
CA LEU A 18 3.02 -0.35 -4.95
C LEU A 18 2.51 0.66 -3.91
N TYR A 19 2.83 0.45 -2.64
CA TYR A 19 2.44 1.35 -1.56
C TYR A 19 3.04 2.76 -1.71
N VAL A 20 4.33 2.86 -2.07
CA VAL A 20 4.99 4.14 -2.33
C VAL A 20 4.29 4.91 -3.45
N VAL A 21 3.97 4.23 -4.55
CA VAL A 21 3.24 4.84 -5.67
C VAL A 21 1.84 5.30 -5.23
N THR A 22 1.12 4.48 -4.46
CA THR A 22 -0.19 4.83 -3.91
C THR A 22 -0.12 6.08 -3.03
N VAL A 23 0.89 6.19 -2.16
CA VAL A 23 1.08 7.36 -1.30
C VAL A 23 1.39 8.62 -2.12
N ILE A 24 2.23 8.53 -3.14
CA ILE A 24 2.53 9.65 -4.04
C ILE A 24 1.25 10.15 -4.72
N ILE A 25 0.42 9.24 -5.25
CA ILE A 25 -0.87 9.60 -5.87
C ILE A 25 -1.78 10.28 -4.85
N TYR A 26 -1.83 9.77 -3.61
CA TYR A 26 -2.65 10.34 -2.55
C TYR A 26 -2.23 11.76 -2.17
N ILE A 27 -0.92 12.03 -2.11
CA ILE A 27 -0.38 13.37 -1.82
C ILE A 27 -0.65 14.32 -2.99
N LEU A 28 -0.43 13.87 -4.23
CA LEU A 28 -0.63 14.71 -5.42
C LEU A 28 -2.09 15.11 -5.63
N LEU A 29 -3.03 14.25 -5.24
CA LEU A 29 -4.46 14.50 -5.36
C LEU A 29 -5.06 15.19 -4.14
N ASP A 30 -4.22 15.69 -3.23
CA ASP A 30 -4.64 16.30 -1.96
C ASP A 30 -5.67 15.43 -1.22
N GLY A 31 -5.35 14.14 -1.16
CA GLY A 31 -6.20 13.13 -0.53
C GLY A 31 -6.46 13.48 0.94
N PRO A 32 -7.62 13.08 1.49
CA PRO A 32 -8.06 13.50 2.81
C PRO A 32 -7.00 13.18 3.88
N THR A 33 -6.46 14.24 4.48
CA THR A 33 -5.57 14.15 5.62
C THR A 33 -6.39 13.88 6.89
N THR A 34 -5.73 13.43 7.96
CA THR A 34 -6.37 13.21 9.27
C THR A 34 -7.08 14.47 9.80
N GLU A 35 -6.60 15.65 9.43
CA GLU A 35 -7.17 16.96 9.78
C GLU A 35 -8.32 17.38 8.83
N GLY A 36 -8.30 16.91 7.58
CA GLY A 36 -9.31 17.16 6.54
C GLY A 36 -10.38 16.07 6.38
N SER A 37 -10.48 15.10 7.30
CA SER A 37 -11.45 13.99 7.17
C SER A 37 -12.93 14.42 7.09
N ARG A 38 -13.23 15.65 7.54
CA ARG A 38 -14.57 16.27 7.50
C ARG A 38 -14.72 17.34 6.43
N THR A 39 -13.65 17.70 5.72
CA THR A 39 -13.76 18.67 4.63
C THR A 39 -14.37 18.00 3.42
N PRO A 40 -15.26 18.70 2.68
CA PRO A 40 -15.78 18.18 1.42
C PRO A 40 -14.61 17.86 0.50
N MET A 41 -14.72 16.71 -0.19
CA MET A 41 -13.71 16.26 -1.14
C MET A 41 -13.43 17.38 -2.15
N PRO A 42 -12.16 17.74 -2.43
CA PRO A 42 -11.86 18.77 -3.41
C PRO A 42 -12.46 18.39 -4.78
N PRO A 43 -12.88 19.39 -5.59
CA PRO A 43 -13.46 19.12 -6.90
C PRO A 43 -12.41 18.47 -7.80
N MET A 44 -12.64 17.21 -8.15
CA MET A 44 -11.76 16.41 -9.00
C MET A 44 -12.38 16.14 -10.36
N ASN A 45 -11.56 16.18 -11.40
CA ASN A 45 -11.89 15.74 -12.74
C ASN A 45 -12.07 14.21 -12.79
N ALA A 46 -12.68 13.70 -13.87
CA ALA A 46 -12.98 12.27 -14.01
C ALA A 46 -11.73 11.37 -13.90
N TRP A 47 -10.60 11.81 -14.47
CA TRP A 47 -9.33 11.09 -14.41
C TRP A 47 -8.74 11.04 -12.99
N GLU A 48 -8.79 12.16 -12.26
CA GLU A 48 -8.32 12.25 -10.89
C GLU A 48 -9.15 11.37 -9.96
N LYS A 49 -10.47 11.30 -10.17
CA LYS A 49 -11.35 10.37 -9.43
C LYS A 49 -10.98 8.91 -9.65
N ILE A 50 -10.68 8.52 -10.89
CA ILE A 50 -10.26 7.15 -11.22
C ILE A 50 -8.92 6.84 -10.54
N LEU A 51 -7.95 7.74 -10.63
CA LEU A 51 -6.64 7.60 -9.98
C LEU A 51 -6.78 7.51 -8.46
N PHE A 52 -7.63 8.34 -7.85
CA PHE A 52 -7.90 8.32 -6.42
C PHE A 52 -8.54 7.00 -5.97
N MET A 53 -9.55 6.51 -6.70
CA MET A 53 -10.15 5.20 -6.41
C MET A 53 -9.15 4.05 -6.58
N ALA A 54 -8.35 4.07 -7.65
CA ALA A 54 -7.31 3.08 -7.88
C ALA A 54 -6.24 3.12 -6.77
N ALA A 55 -5.87 4.30 -6.28
CA ALA A 55 -4.99 4.48 -5.12
C ALA A 55 -5.63 3.89 -3.85
N GLY A 56 -6.91 4.13 -3.60
CA GLY A 56 -7.63 3.53 -2.47
C GLY A 56 -7.63 2.00 -2.50
N VAL A 57 -8.00 1.41 -3.65
CA VAL A 57 -8.04 -0.05 -3.83
C VAL A 57 -6.63 -0.66 -3.74
N SER A 58 -5.64 -0.06 -4.40
CA SER A 58 -4.25 -0.53 -4.33
C SER A 58 -3.70 -0.46 -2.91
N GLY A 59 -4.02 0.58 -2.14
CA GLY A 59 -3.65 0.68 -0.72
C GLY A 59 -4.24 -0.44 0.14
N PHE A 60 -5.48 -0.87 -0.14
CA PHE A 60 -6.09 -2.03 0.53
C PHE A 60 -5.42 -3.34 0.13
N VAL A 61 -5.21 -3.56 -1.16
CA VAL A 61 -4.55 -4.76 -1.70
C VAL A 61 -3.11 -4.87 -1.18
N CYS A 62 -2.36 -3.76 -1.10
CA CYS A 62 -1.03 -3.70 -0.49
C CYS A 62 -1.02 -4.23 0.94
N ARG A 63 -1.96 -3.78 1.78
CA ARG A 63 -2.03 -4.24 3.18
C ARG A 63 -2.33 -5.73 3.27
N LEU A 64 -3.29 -6.22 2.48
CA LEU A 64 -3.58 -7.65 2.42
C LEU A 64 -2.37 -8.46 1.96
N TRP A 65 -1.64 -7.97 0.95
CA TRP A 65 -0.44 -8.64 0.46
C TRP A 65 0.65 -8.74 1.53
N ILE A 66 0.91 -7.65 2.27
CA ILE A 66 1.88 -7.63 3.37
C ILE A 66 1.47 -8.63 4.46
N ILE A 67 0.17 -8.68 4.82
CA ILE A 67 -0.36 -9.62 5.80
C ILE A 67 -0.18 -11.07 5.32
N LEU A 68 -0.48 -11.37 4.06
CA LEU A 68 -0.33 -12.71 3.50
C LEU A 68 1.13 -13.17 3.50
N ILE A 69 2.08 -12.27 3.19
CA ILE A 69 3.51 -12.58 3.29
C ILE A 69 3.89 -12.86 4.75
N ALA A 70 3.48 -12.00 5.69
CA ALA A 70 3.78 -12.19 7.11
C ALA A 70 3.20 -13.50 7.65
N LEU A 71 1.97 -13.84 7.25
CA LEU A 71 1.30 -15.08 7.62
C LEU A 71 2.02 -16.29 7.02
N SER A 72 2.38 -16.23 5.74
CA SER A 72 3.13 -17.28 5.05
C SER A 72 4.47 -17.56 5.72
N GLU A 73 5.22 -16.51 6.10
CA GLU A 73 6.50 -16.67 6.81
C GLU A 73 6.29 -17.27 8.20
N HIS A 74 5.26 -16.83 8.93
CA HIS A 74 4.93 -17.37 10.26
C HIS A 74 4.55 -18.85 10.25
N TYR A 75 3.80 -19.30 9.23
CA TYR A 75 3.50 -20.73 9.07
C TYR A 75 4.69 -21.53 8.55
N ARG A 76 5.55 -20.92 7.72
CA ARG A 76 6.78 -21.57 7.25
C ARG A 76 7.74 -21.86 8.40
N ASP A 77 7.90 -20.93 9.34
CA ASP A 77 8.75 -21.12 10.53
C ASP A 77 8.15 -22.12 11.55
N LYS A 78 6.86 -22.47 11.47
CA LYS A 78 6.18 -23.43 12.37
C LYS A 78 6.12 -24.87 11.85
N ASN A 79 6.32 -25.09 10.56
CA ASN A 79 6.26 -26.41 9.91
C ASN A 79 7.66 -27.03 9.70
N TRP A 80 8.69 -26.46 10.34
CA TRP A 80 10.04 -27.01 10.49
C TRP A 80 10.33 -27.22 11.98
#